data_AF-A0A5C0DRS1-F1
#
_entry.id   AF-A0A5C0DRS1-F1
#
_cell.length_a   1.000
_cell.length_b   1.000
_cell.length_c   1.000
_cell.angle_alpha   90.00
_cell.angle_beta   90.00
_cell.angle_gamma   90.00
#
_symmetry.space_group_name_H-M   'P 1'
#
loop_
_entity.id
_entity.type
_entity.pdbx_description
1 polymer ?
#
loop_
_entity_poly.entity_id
_entity_poly.type
_entity_poly.pdbx_seq_one_letter_code
_entity_poly.pdbx_strand_id
1 'polypeptide(L)' 'MDNWIYEDTNETFIKDEEMQKRLMNLNPHSFRKIVSTLLEMNGRGYWETSEENLDRLRELYQEVENRIEGIE' A
#
# COMPACT_ATOMS: atom_id res chain seq x y z
N MET A 1 11.21 13.88 -5.98
CA MET A 1 10.72 12.76 -6.80
C MET A 1 9.46 13.24 -7.48
N ASP A 2 9.23 12.82 -8.72
CA ASP A 2 8.03 13.21 -9.45
C ASP A 2 6.83 12.38 -9.00
N ASN A 3 5.64 12.99 -8.96
CA ASN A 3 4.41 12.37 -8.48
C ASN A 3 4.11 11.01 -9.15
N TRP A 4 4.41 10.90 -10.45
CA TRP A 4 4.13 9.72 -11.27
C TRP A 4 4.82 8.44 -10.74
N ILE A 5 5.96 8.57 -10.06
CA ILE A 5 6.70 7.41 -9.53
C ILE A 5 5.86 6.69 -8.47
N TYR A 6 5.19 7.45 -7.61
CA TYR A 6 4.35 6.89 -6.55
C TYR A 6 3.04 6.37 -7.12
N GLU A 7 2.49 7.02 -8.14
CA GLU A 7 1.29 6.54 -8.82
C GLU A 7 1.54 5.22 -9.55
N ASP A 8 2.62 5.09 -10.31
CA ASP A 8 3.00 3.83 -10.97
C ASP A 8 3.25 2.71 -9.95
N THR A 9 3.84 3.05 -8.80
CA THR A 9 4.03 2.11 -7.68
C THR A 9 2.68 1.64 -7.14
N ASN A 10 1.73 2.55 -6.95
CA ASN A 10 0.38 2.24 -6.49
C ASN A 10 -0.39 1.38 -7.52
N GLU A 11 -0.34 1.72 -8.80
CA GLU A 11 -0.96 0.93 -9.87
C GLU A 11 -0.41 -0.50 -9.91
N THR A 12 0.92 -0.65 -9.88
CA THR A 12 1.58 -1.95 -10.05
C THR A 12 1.43 -2.87 -8.84
N PHE A 13 1.52 -2.33 -7.62
CA PHE A 13 1.63 -3.17 -6.41
C PHE A 13 0.39 -3.17 -5.52
N ILE A 14 -0.52 -2.21 -5.71
CA ILE A 14 -1.69 -2.02 -4.86
C ILE A 14 -2.98 -2.25 -5.64
N LYS A 15 -3.16 -1.61 -6.80
CA LYS A 15 -4.39 -1.74 -7.60
C LYS A 15 -4.49 -3.05 -8.37
N ASP A 16 -3.36 -3.60 -8.82
CA ASP A 16 -3.31 -4.97 -9.33
C ASP A 16 -3.55 -5.96 -8.18
N GLU A 17 -4.77 -6.48 -8.08
CA GLU A 17 -5.15 -7.42 -7.03
C GLU A 17 -4.29 -8.70 -7.02
N GLU A 18 -3.85 -9.19 -8.18
CA GLU A 18 -3.03 -10.40 -8.26
C GLU A 18 -1.66 -10.13 -7.64
N MET A 19 -1.04 -9.00 -8.02
CA MET A 19 0.23 -8.58 -7.45
C MET A 19 0.10 -8.27 -5.95
N GLN A 20 -0.95 -7.55 -5.55
CA GLN A 20 -1.23 -7.21 -4.16
C GLN A 20 -1.30 -8.48 -3.30
N LYS A 21 -2.12 -9.47 -3.70
CA LYS A 21 -2.26 -10.75 -3.00
C LYS A 21 -0.95 -11.52 -2.98
N ARG A 22 -0.21 -11.53 -4.10
CA ARG A 22 1.10 -12.18 -4.20
C ARG A 22 2.09 -11.61 -3.18
N LEU A 23 2.22 -10.28 -3.10
CA LEU A 23 3.16 -9.64 -2.17
C LEU A 23 2.77 -9.85 -0.71
N MET A 24 1.47 -9.70 -0.40
CA MET A 24 0.95 -9.93 0.95
C MET A 24 1.19 -11.38 1.42
N ASN A 25 1.02 -12.36 0.53
CA ASN A 25 1.28 -13.77 0.82
C ASN A 25 2.78 -14.10 0.93
N LEU A 26 3.61 -13.49 0.09
CA LEU A 26 5.04 -13.77 0.04
C LEU A 26 5.78 -13.23 1.27
N ASN A 27 5.48 -11.99 1.67
CA ASN A 27 6.06 -11.38 2.85
C ASN A 27 5.15 -10.23 3.36
N PRO A 28 4.26 -10.49 4.33
CA PRO A 28 3.33 -9.49 4.84
C PRO A 28 4.06 -8.31 5.52
N HIS A 29 5.19 -8.53 6.19
CA HIS A 29 5.97 -7.43 6.78
C HIS A 29 6.53 -6.47 5.72
N SER A 30 7.02 -6.99 4.60
CA SER A 30 7.48 -6.16 3.48
C SER A 30 6.32 -5.47 2.77
N PHE A 31 5.19 -6.15 2.57
CA PHE A 31 3.99 -5.55 2.00
C PHE A 31 3.47 -4.39 2.86
N ARG A 32 3.39 -4.57 4.18
CA ARG A 32 3.05 -3.49 5.13
C ARG A 32 3.96 -2.28 4.95
N LYS A 33 5.27 -2.50 4.80
CA LYS A 33 6.24 -1.40 4.62
C LYS A 33 5.99 -0.63 3.31
N ILE A 34 5.58 -1.28 2.23
CA ILE A 34 5.19 -0.61 0.98
C ILE A 34 3.97 0.29 1.23
N VAL A 35 2.91 -0.28 1.80
CA VAL A 35 1.67 0.45 2.10
C VAL A 35 1.93 1.65 3.01
N SER A 36 2.69 1.46 4.09
CA SER A 36 3.04 2.54 5.03
C SER A 36 3.87 3.64 4.36
N THR A 37 4.79 3.27 3.47
CA THR A 37 5.62 4.23 2.74
C THR A 37 4.77 5.10 1.81
N LEU A 38 3.82 4.51 1.08
CA LEU A 38 2.90 5.26 0.22
C LEU A 38 2.05 6.24 1.03
N LEU A 39 1.46 5.80 2.14
CA LEU A 39 0.72 6.68 3.06
C LEU A 39 1.60 7.82 3.61
N GLU A 40 2.85 7.52 3.96
CA GLU A 40 3.81 8.53 4.43
C GLU A 40 4.17 9.56 3.36
N MET A 41 4.38 9.13 2.11
CA MET A 41 4.69 10.04 1.01
C MET A 41 3.52 11.00 0.74
N ASN A 42 2.28 10.51 0.85
CA ASN A 42 1.11 11.38 0.78
C ASN A 42 1.04 12.34 1.97
N GLY A 43 1.19 11.86 3.21
CA GLY A 43 1.14 12.69 4.41
C GLY A 43 2.23 13.77 4.49
N ARG A 44 3.33 13.60 3.75
CA ARG A 44 4.43 14.57 3.63
C ARG A 44 4.32 15.50 2.41
N GLY A 45 3.27 15.35 1.59
CA GLY A 45 3.06 16.15 0.38
C GLY A 45 3.98 15.81 -0.78
N TYR A 46 4.64 14.64 -0.75
CA TYR A 46 5.46 14.15 -1.88
C TYR A 46 4.63 13.41 -2.93
N TRP A 47 3.45 12.91 -2.55
CA TRP A 47 2.54 12.19 -3.43
C TRP A 47 1.11 12.71 -3.28
N GLU A 48 0.56 13.22 -4.37
CA GLU A 48 -0.84 13.61 -4.51
C GLU A 48 -1.58 12.54 -5.32
N THR A 49 -2.68 12.04 -4.78
CA THR A 49 -3.47 10.95 -5.37
C THR A 49 -4.94 11.06 -4.92
N SER A 50 -5.81 10.18 -5.43
CA SER A 50 -7.23 10.20 -5.07
C SER A 50 -7.48 9.74 -3.63
N GLU A 51 -8.55 10.23 -2.99
CA GLU A 51 -8.99 9.72 -1.69
C GLU A 51 -9.29 8.22 -1.73
N GLU A 52 -9.83 7.71 -2.84
CA GLU A 52 -10.06 6.27 -3.05
C GLU A 52 -8.76 5.45 -2.93
N ASN A 53 -7.65 5.94 -3.50
CA ASN A 53 -6.35 5.28 -3.34
C ASN A 53 -5.88 5.30 -1.88
N LEU A 54 -6.10 6.41 -1.17
CA LEU A 54 -5.72 6.53 0.24
C LEU A 54 -6.55 5.62 1.14
N ASP A 55 -7.86 5.55 0.92
CA ASP A 55 -8.76 4.65 1.64
C ASP A 55 -8.37 3.20 1.40
N ARG A 56 -8.08 2.82 0.15
CA ARG A 56 -7.59 1.48 -0.17
C ARG A 56 -6.29 1.14 0.57
N LEU A 57 -5.34 2.07 0.62
CA LEU A 57 -4.09 1.86 1.37
C LEU A 57 -4.34 1.72 2.89
N ARG A 58 -5.27 2.49 3.46
CA ARG A 58 -5.63 2.40 4.89
C ARG A 58 -6.27 1.05 5.22
N GLU A 59 -7.14 0.54 4.34
CA GLU A 59 -7.72 -0.81 4.45
C GLU A 59 -6.64 -1.89 4.41
N LEU A 60 -5.76 -1.84 3.41
CA LEU A 60 -4.69 -2.82 3.23
C LEU A 60 -3.69 -2.80 4.37
N TYR A 61 -3.45 -1.63 4.97
CA TYR A 61 -2.61 -1.52 6.16
C TYR A 61 -3.23 -2.29 7.34
N GLN A 62 -4.55 -2.18 7.55
CA GLN A 62 -5.23 -2.93 8.61
C GLN A 62 -5.25 -4.43 8.30
N GLU A 63 -5.55 -4.82 7.06
CA GLU A 63 -5.58 -6.22 6.63
C GLU A 63 -4.21 -6.91 6.84
N VAL A 64 -3.12 -6.25 6.47
CA VAL A 64 -1.78 -6.82 6.65
C VAL A 64 -1.34 -6.86 8.12
N GLU A 65 -1.74 -5.90 8.96
CA GLU A 65 -1.47 -5.95 10.41
C GLU A 65 -2.21 -7.12 11.05
N ASN A 66 -3.50 -7.29 10.78
CA ASN A 66 -4.29 -8.44 11.25
C ASN A 66 -3.61 -9.76 10.90
N ARG A 67 -3.13 -9.87 9.65
CA ARG A 67 -2.40 -11.04 9.16
C ARG A 67 -1.07 -11.26 9.88
N ILE A 68 -0.32 -10.20 10.19
CA ILE A 68 0.94 -10.29 10.94
C ILE A 68 0.68 -10.72 12.39
N GLU A 69 -0.37 -10.20 13.00
CA GLU A 69 -0.76 -10.49 14.38
C GLU A 69 -1.46 -11.85 14.54
N GLY A 70 -1.87 -12.48 13.43
CA GLY A 70 -2.58 -13.76 13.44
C GLY A 70 -4.03 -13.65 13.88
N ILE A 71 -4.64 -12.48 13.68
CA ILE A 71 -6.05 -12.20 13.94
C ILE A 71 -6.77 -12.33 12.59
N GLU A 72 -7.53 -13.40 12.39
CA GLU A 72 -8.48 -13.54 11.27
C GLU A 72 -9.91 -13.29 11.75
#